data_AF-A0A421EIP7-F1
#
_entry.id   AF-A0A421EIP7-F1
#
_cell.length_a   1.000
_cell.length_b   1.000
_cell.length_c   1.000
_cell.angle_alpha   90.00
_cell.angle_beta   90.00
_cell.angle_gamma   90.00
#
_symmetry.space_group_name_H-M   'P 1'
#
loop_
_entity.id
_entity.type
_entity.pdbx_description
1 polymer ?
#
loop_
_entity_poly.entity_id
_entity_poly.type
_entity_poly.pdbx_seq_one_letter_code
_entity_poly.pdbx_strand_id
1 'polypeptide(L)'
;MTDVDRDGADRTEAGTETVSLVVVDGDERVDLDVERGRNLRRVLLDAGLSPYAAATRRLNCGGRGLCATCGVRVRDGPPADHWHDRLADRFGYPRLSCQIAVDRPMTVSLVDKRVWGGRRSETGDGESDRN
;
A
#
# COMPACT_ATOMS: atom_id res chain seq x y z
N MET A 1 1.97 -19.38 55.54
CA MET A 1 1.22 -20.37 54.76
C MET A 1 0.92 -19.70 53.42
N THR A 2 1.94 -19.50 52.60
CA THR A 2 2.44 -20.41 51.54
C THR A 2 1.99 -19.78 50.22
N ASP A 3 2.98 -19.18 49.57
CA ASP A 3 3.21 -19.16 48.12
C ASP A 3 2.02 -18.89 47.20
N VAL A 4 2.05 -17.72 46.56
CA VAL A 4 1.74 -17.67 45.13
C VAL A 4 2.79 -16.80 44.45
N ASP A 5 3.94 -17.43 44.21
CA ASP A 5 4.76 -17.14 43.05
C ASP A 5 3.90 -17.18 41.77
N ARG A 6 3.96 -16.11 40.98
CA ARG A 6 4.28 -16.21 39.54
C ARG A 6 4.52 -14.82 38.96
N ASP A 7 5.75 -14.38 39.14
CA ASP A 7 6.36 -13.37 38.29
C ASP A 7 6.25 -13.79 36.82
N GLY A 8 5.48 -12.99 36.09
CA GLY A 8 5.94 -12.29 34.90
C GLY A 8 7.02 -13.00 34.07
N ALA A 9 6.56 -13.74 33.08
CA ALA A 9 7.12 -13.67 31.74
C ALA A 9 6.05 -14.19 30.78
N ASP A 10 5.01 -13.38 30.58
CA ASP A 10 4.28 -13.37 29.32
C ASP A 10 5.35 -13.20 28.23
N ARG A 11 5.82 -14.32 27.69
CA ARG A 11 6.47 -14.30 26.40
C ARG A 11 5.35 -13.91 25.47
N THR A 12 5.21 -12.61 25.23
CA THR A 12 4.50 -12.11 24.07
C THR A 12 5.20 -12.77 22.89
N GLU A 13 4.62 -13.88 22.45
CA GLU A 13 4.83 -14.37 21.11
C GLU A 13 4.53 -13.16 20.25
N ALA A 14 5.59 -12.57 19.68
CA ALA A 14 5.46 -11.52 18.69
C ALA A 14 4.84 -12.15 17.44
N GLY A 15 3.60 -12.61 17.57
CA GLY A 15 2.75 -12.95 16.47
C GLY A 15 2.63 -11.67 15.68
N THR A 16 3.13 -11.68 14.47
CA THR A 16 2.83 -10.65 13.49
C THR A 16 1.33 -10.63 13.29
N GLU A 17 0.64 -9.81 14.08
CA GLU A 17 -0.78 -9.57 13.91
C GLU A 17 -0.98 -9.06 12.48
N THR A 18 -1.73 -9.80 11.67
CA THR A 18 -2.09 -9.35 10.32
C THR A 18 -3.34 -8.51 10.35
N VAL A 19 -3.44 -7.58 9.41
CA VAL A 19 -4.59 -6.71 9.19
C VAL A 19 -4.99 -6.80 7.72
N SER A 20 -6.31 -6.77 7.48
CA SER A 20 -6.86 -6.88 6.14
C SER A 20 -6.70 -5.58 5.36
N LEU A 21 -6.07 -5.63 4.19
CA LEU A 21 -5.95 -4.53 3.25
C LEU A 21 -6.71 -4.87 1.97
N VAL A 22 -7.65 -4.02 1.58
CA VAL A 22 -8.35 -4.13 0.31
C VAL A 22 -7.79 -3.09 -0.66
N VAL A 23 -7.34 -3.52 -1.83
CA VAL A 23 -6.82 -2.65 -2.88
C VAL A 23 -7.75 -2.72 -4.09
N VAL A 24 -8.17 -1.57 -4.59
CA VAL A 24 -9.01 -1.43 -5.79
C VAL A 24 -8.17 -0.83 -6.93
N ASP A 25 -8.04 -1.54 -8.05
CA ASP A 25 -7.36 -1.11 -9.28
C ASP A 25 -8.37 -1.09 -10.44
N GLY A 26 -9.04 0.05 -10.64
CA GLY A 26 -10.17 0.13 -11.58
C GLY A 26 -11.35 -0.71 -11.08
N ASP A 27 -11.73 -1.74 -11.85
CA ASP A 27 -12.80 -2.68 -11.50
C ASP A 27 -12.31 -3.89 -10.71
N GLU A 28 -10.98 -4.07 -10.60
CA GLU A 28 -10.38 -5.18 -9.87
C GLU A 28 -10.27 -4.85 -8.37
N ARG A 29 -10.57 -5.85 -7.54
CA ARG A 29 -10.40 -5.81 -6.09
C ARG A 29 -9.46 -6.94 -5.67
N VAL A 30 -8.46 -6.60 -4.87
CA VAL A 30 -7.49 -7.55 -4.30
C VAL A 30 -7.49 -7.40 -2.78
N ASP A 31 -7.74 -8.50 -2.09
CA ASP A 31 -7.70 -8.58 -0.63
C ASP A 31 -6.34 -9.17 -0.19
N LEU A 32 -5.66 -8.51 0.74
CA LEU A 32 -4.32 -8.84 1.23
C LEU A 32 -4.32 -8.95 2.75
N ASP A 33 -3.63 -9.96 3.27
CA ASP A 33 -3.28 -10.04 4.69
C ASP A 33 -1.88 -9.43 4.90
N VAL A 34 -1.84 -8.34 5.67
CA VAL A 34 -0.64 -7.52 5.81
C VAL A 34 -0.21 -7.50 7.26
N GLU A 35 1.07 -7.74 7.52
CA GLU A 35 1.63 -7.53 8.87
C GLU A 35 1.36 -6.09 9.35
N ARG A 36 0.79 -5.98 10.55
CA ARG A 36 0.44 -4.70 11.16
C ARG A 36 1.66 -3.76 11.22
N GLY A 37 1.47 -2.52 10.81
CA GLY A 37 2.50 -1.47 10.81
C GLY A 37 3.35 -1.42 9.54
N ARG A 38 3.19 -2.36 8.60
CA ARG A 38 3.90 -2.30 7.31
C ARG A 38 3.57 -1.03 6.53
N ASN A 39 4.56 -0.50 5.83
CA ASN A 39 4.39 0.67 4.98
C ASN A 39 3.55 0.33 3.74
N LEU A 40 2.46 1.07 3.51
CA LEU A 40 1.50 0.78 2.44
C LEU A 40 2.14 0.76 1.05
N ARG A 41 3.04 1.72 0.73
CA ARG A 41 3.77 1.69 -0.55
C ARG A 41 4.54 0.39 -0.75
N ARG A 42 5.24 -0.09 0.29
CA ARG A 42 6.03 -1.33 0.18
C ARG A 42 5.12 -2.53 -0.05
N VAL A 43 4.06 -2.65 0.74
CA VAL A 43 3.05 -3.71 0.58
C VAL A 43 2.48 -3.74 -0.83
N LEU A 44 2.10 -2.58 -1.37
CA LEU A 44 1.61 -2.45 -2.74
C LEU A 44 2.65 -2.88 -3.79
N LEU A 45 3.92 -2.51 -3.61
CA LEU A 45 4.98 -2.90 -4.55
C LEU A 45 5.30 -4.40 -4.47
N ASP A 46 5.33 -4.96 -3.27
CA ASP A 46 5.60 -6.38 -3.02
C ASP A 46 4.49 -7.26 -3.61
N ALA A 47 3.24 -6.78 -3.57
CA ALA A 47 2.08 -7.44 -4.20
C ALA A 47 1.94 -7.16 -5.72
N GLY A 48 2.87 -6.42 -6.34
CA GLY A 48 2.78 -6.03 -7.76
C GLY A 48 1.73 -4.95 -8.08
N LEU A 49 1.03 -4.43 -7.08
CA LEU A 49 -0.02 -3.40 -7.14
C LEU A 49 0.58 -1.98 -7.09
N SER A 50 1.50 -1.68 -8.00
CA SER A 50 2.25 -0.42 -8.01
C SER A 50 1.34 0.83 -7.96
N PRO A 51 1.56 1.77 -7.01
CA PRO A 51 0.87 3.06 -6.99
C PRO A 51 1.40 4.03 -8.06
N TYR A 52 2.52 3.67 -8.70
CA TYR A 52 3.13 4.47 -9.76
C TYR A 52 2.53 4.19 -11.13
N ALA A 53 2.45 5.24 -11.94
CA ALA A 53 2.35 5.13 -13.38
C ALA A 53 3.69 4.68 -14.00
N ALA A 54 3.66 4.25 -15.27
CA ALA A 54 4.84 3.70 -15.95
C ALA A 54 6.06 4.63 -15.89
N ALA A 55 5.86 5.94 -16.13
CA ALA A 55 6.94 6.94 -16.10
C ALA A 55 7.48 7.20 -14.67
N THR A 56 6.62 7.20 -13.65
CA THR A 56 6.99 7.53 -12.27
C THR A 56 7.57 6.35 -11.49
N ARG A 57 7.57 5.14 -12.08
CA ARG A 57 8.23 3.97 -11.50
C ARG A 57 9.75 4.16 -11.35
N ARG A 58 10.38 4.91 -12.26
CA ARG A 58 11.81 5.28 -12.20
C ARG A 58 12.04 6.70 -11.70
N LEU A 59 11.05 7.59 -11.89
CA LEU A 59 11.08 8.98 -11.43
C LEU A 59 10.24 9.15 -10.16
N ASN A 60 10.78 8.73 -9.01
CA ASN A 60 10.16 8.94 -7.71
C ASN A 60 11.21 9.18 -6.62
N CYS A 61 10.78 9.77 -5.50
CA CYS A 61 11.64 10.07 -4.36
C CYS A 61 11.98 8.84 -3.48
N GLY A 62 11.66 7.62 -3.91
CA GLY A 62 11.92 6.40 -3.14
C GLY A 62 11.06 6.23 -1.89
N GLY A 63 10.05 7.07 -1.67
CA GLY A 63 9.18 7.02 -0.50
C GLY A 63 9.46 8.09 0.56
N ARG A 64 10.26 9.11 0.24
CA ARG A 64 10.61 10.24 1.14
C ARG A 64 9.50 11.29 1.31
N GLY A 65 8.33 11.10 0.70
CA GLY A 65 7.22 12.04 0.79
C GLY A 65 7.37 13.32 -0.03
N LEU A 66 8.31 13.39 -0.98
CA LEU A 66 8.68 14.64 -1.66
C LEU A 66 8.08 14.83 -3.07
N CYS A 67 7.62 13.76 -3.71
CA CYS A 67 7.28 13.80 -5.14
C CYS A 67 5.79 13.61 -5.47
N ALA A 68 4.94 13.35 -4.48
CA ALA A 68 3.51 13.03 -4.63
C ALA A 68 3.14 11.82 -5.52
N THR A 69 4.09 11.20 -6.22
CA THR A 69 3.83 10.08 -7.15
C THR A 69 3.39 8.77 -6.50
N CYS A 70 3.47 8.64 -5.16
CA CYS A 70 2.99 7.47 -4.40
C CYS A 70 1.50 7.60 -3.99
N GLY A 71 0.75 8.50 -4.65
CA GLY A 71 -0.63 8.86 -4.29
C GLY A 71 -1.63 7.70 -4.41
N VAL A 72 -2.43 7.48 -3.38
CA VAL A 72 -3.56 6.54 -3.34
C VAL A 72 -4.78 7.21 -2.73
N ARG A 73 -5.99 6.77 -3.10
CA ARG A 73 -7.21 7.21 -2.43
C ARG A 73 -7.54 6.25 -1.30
N VAL A 74 -7.68 6.73 -0.07
CA VAL A 74 -8.16 5.92 1.06
C VAL A 74 -9.68 6.02 1.05
N ARG A 75 -10.38 4.89 0.87
CA ARG A 75 -11.85 4.83 0.86
C ARG A 75 -12.41 4.56 2.24
N ASP A 76 -11.71 3.72 3.00
CA ASP A 76 -12.01 3.31 4.37
C ASP A 76 -10.67 3.05 5.07
N GLY A 77 -10.45 3.53 6.28
CA GLY A 77 -9.16 3.38 6.97
C GLY A 77 -8.89 4.39 8.10
N PRO A 78 -7.69 4.37 8.70
CA PRO A 78 -7.32 5.23 9.82
C PRO A 78 -7.56 6.73 9.53
N PRO A 79 -8.06 7.49 10.52
CA PRO A 79 -8.18 8.94 10.40
C PRO A 79 -6.83 9.58 10.06
N ALA A 80 -6.91 10.67 9.31
CA ALA A 80 -5.77 11.46 8.85
C ALA A 80 -4.99 12.14 9.99
N ASP A 81 -4.06 11.42 10.63
CA ASP A 81 -3.25 11.98 11.73
C ASP A 81 -2.11 12.90 11.27
N HIS A 82 -1.70 12.84 9.99
CA HIS A 82 -0.65 13.70 9.43
C HIS A 82 -1.22 14.96 8.74
N TRP A 83 -0.53 16.11 8.82
CA TRP A 83 -1.03 17.39 8.32
C TRP A 83 -1.36 17.41 6.80
N HIS A 84 -0.67 16.58 6.01
CA HIS A 84 -0.99 16.37 4.60
C HIS A 84 -2.30 15.58 4.39
N ASP A 85 -2.60 14.64 5.28
CA ASP A 85 -3.78 13.80 5.19
C ASP A 85 -5.05 14.60 5.50
N ARG A 86 -4.98 15.60 6.38
CA ARG A 86 -6.10 16.53 6.63
C ARG A 86 -6.43 17.40 5.41
N LEU A 87 -5.44 17.73 4.58
CA LEU A 87 -5.65 18.45 3.32
C LEU A 87 -6.21 17.49 2.25
N ALA A 88 -5.73 16.26 2.21
CA ALA A 88 -6.22 15.22 1.32
C ALA A 88 -7.70 14.88 1.57
N ASP A 89 -8.10 14.70 2.83
CA ASP A 89 -9.50 14.43 3.19
C ASP A 89 -10.42 15.63 2.97
N ARG A 90 -9.95 16.87 3.22
CA ARG A 90 -10.78 18.08 3.05
C ARG A 90 -10.98 18.49 1.59
N PHE A 91 -10.08 18.09 0.69
CA PHE A 91 -10.10 18.52 -0.72
C PHE A 91 -10.11 17.37 -1.74
N GLY A 92 -10.18 16.11 -1.29
CA GLY A 92 -10.26 14.93 -2.15
C GLY A 92 -8.95 14.56 -2.86
N TYR A 93 -7.79 14.99 -2.33
CA TYR A 93 -6.48 14.66 -2.92
C TYR A 93 -6.00 13.27 -2.49
N PRO A 94 -5.25 12.55 -3.35
CA PRO A 94 -4.62 11.29 -2.97
C PRO A 94 -3.65 11.44 -1.79
N ARG A 95 -3.73 10.53 -0.81
CA ARG A 95 -2.75 10.43 0.28
C ARG A 95 -1.49 9.72 -0.20
N LEU A 96 -0.36 10.02 0.42
CA LEU A 96 0.92 9.42 0.05
C LEU A 96 1.04 8.03 0.68
N SER A 97 0.85 6.96 -0.10
CA SER A 97 1.01 5.57 0.40
C SER A 97 2.37 5.32 1.06
N CYS A 98 3.39 6.09 0.69
CA CYS A 98 4.71 6.04 1.29
C CYS A 98 4.80 6.63 2.71
N GLN A 99 3.76 7.33 3.17
CA GLN A 99 3.64 7.91 4.50
C GLN A 99 2.52 7.25 5.34
N ILE A 100 1.95 6.14 4.86
CA ILE A 100 0.87 5.41 5.54
C ILE A 100 1.40 4.07 6.05
N ALA A 101 1.15 3.79 7.34
CA ALA A 101 1.31 2.46 7.93
C ALA A 101 -0.03 1.73 7.92
N VAL A 102 -0.03 0.44 7.56
CA VAL A 102 -1.21 -0.42 7.59
C VAL A 102 -1.32 -1.02 9.00
N ASP A 103 -1.89 -0.26 9.93
CA ASP A 103 -1.98 -0.66 11.35
C ASP A 103 -3.35 -1.28 11.72
N ARG A 104 -4.34 -1.10 10.84
CA ARG A 104 -5.72 -1.55 10.99
C ARG A 104 -6.33 -1.85 9.62
N PRO A 105 -7.48 -2.54 9.57
CA PRO A 105 -8.14 -2.81 8.31
C PRO A 105 -8.40 -1.54 7.50
N MET A 106 -8.11 -1.58 6.20
CA MET A 106 -8.33 -0.41 5.34
C MET A 106 -8.59 -0.80 3.88
N THR A 107 -9.30 0.08 3.16
CA THR A 107 -9.55 -0.01 1.72
C THR A 107 -8.93 1.18 1.00
N VAL A 108 -8.11 0.90 -0.01
CA VAL A 108 -7.48 1.93 -0.85
C VAL A 108 -7.78 1.69 -2.33
N SER A 109 -7.77 2.77 -3.11
CA SER A 109 -7.87 2.71 -4.56
C SER A 109 -6.66 3.32 -5.21
N LEU A 110 -6.10 2.61 -6.19
CA LEU A 110 -5.06 3.12 -7.07
C LEU A 110 -5.68 4.19 -7.98
N VAL A 111 -4.96 5.28 -8.18
CA VAL A 111 -5.39 6.36 -9.09
C VAL A 111 -5.22 5.88 -10.53
N ASP A 112 -6.16 6.25 -11.41
CA ASP A 112 -6.22 5.78 -12.79
C ASP A 112 -4.88 5.94 -13.52
N LYS A 113 -4.35 4.81 -13.98
CA LYS A 113 -3.06 4.68 -14.66
C LYS A 113 -3.10 5.22 -16.10
N ARG A 114 -4.28 5.55 -16.65
CA ARG A 114 -4.47 6.06 -18.02
C ARG A 114 -4.06 7.52 -18.19
N VAL A 115 -4.04 8.32 -17.12
CA VAL A 115 -3.57 9.72 -17.19
C VAL A 115 -2.03 9.78 -17.37
N TRP A 116 -1.31 8.68 -17.16
CA TRP A 116 0.17 8.68 -17.10
C TRP A 116 0.86 7.50 -17.80
N GLY A 117 0.18 6.86 -18.76
CA GLY A 117 0.77 5.85 -19.66
C GLY A 117 0.28 4.43 -19.40
N GLY A 118 -0.43 3.88 -20.39
CA GLY A 118 -1.00 2.54 -20.35
C GLY A 118 0.04 1.42 -20.21
N ARG A 119 -0.35 0.35 -19.52
CA ARG A 119 0.42 -0.90 -19.45
C ARG A 119 0.37 -1.56 -20.84
N ARG A 120 1.53 -1.78 -21.47
CA ARG A 120 1.70 -2.87 -22.43
C ARG A 120 2.06 -4.11 -21.63
N SER A 121 1.14 -5.07 -21.56
CA SER A 121 1.49 -6.44 -21.21
C SER A 121 2.14 -7.05 -22.44
N GLU A 122 3.47 -7.11 -22.45
CA GLU A 122 4.22 -7.91 -23.42
C GLU A 122 4.16 -9.36 -22.94
N THR A 123 3.07 -10.06 -23.29
CA THR A 123 3.12 -11.51 -23.43
C THR A 123 3.72 -11.76 -24.81
N GLY A 124 4.90 -12.35 -24.84
CA GLY A 124 5.64 -12.59 -26.06
C GLY A 124 4.93 -13.60 -26.97
N ASP A 125 4.97 -13.31 -28.26
CA ASP A 125 4.89 -14.31 -29.30
C ASP A 125 6.15 -14.15 -30.16
N GLY A 126 7.09 -15.06 -29.92
CA GLY A 126 8.14 -15.32 -30.89
C GLY A 126 7.53 -16.08 -32.05
N GLU A 127 7.47 -15.46 -33.23
CA GLU A 127 7.31 -16.18 -34.48
C GLU A 127 8.57 -15.89 -35.30
N SER A 128 9.43 -16.91 -35.38
CA SER A 128 10.42 -17.00 -36.45
C SER A 128 9.64 -17.10 -37.75
N ASP A 129 9.88 -16.21 -38.70
CA ASP A 129 9.84 -16.66 -40.08
C ASP A 129 10.87 -15.98 -40.95
N ARG A 130 11.59 -16.88 -41.61
CA ARG A 130 12.62 -16.66 -42.61
C ARG A 130 11.94 -16.15 -43.88
N ASN A 131 12.58 -15.18 -44.54
CA ASN A 131 12.96 -15.33 -45.95
C ASN A 131 13.97 -14.26 -46.33
#